data_AF-A0A4Y2PSZ8-F1
#
_entry.id   AF-A0A4Y2PSZ8-F1
#
_cell.length_a   1.000
_cell.length_b   1.000
_cell.length_c   1.000
_cell.angle_alpha   90.00
_cell.angle_beta   90.00
_cell.angle_gamma   90.00
#
_symmetry.space_group_name_H-M   'P 1'
#
loop_
_entity.id
_entity.type
_entity.pdbx_description
1 polymer ?
#
loop_
_entity_poly.entity_id
_entity_poly.type
_entity_poly.pdbx_seq_one_letter_code
_entity_poly.pdbx_strand_id
1 'polypeptide(L)'
;FYDKTRNNWSDLKNFVHVKGKYDLLQMDLCPEQVKEVKTDVKSRLPSNIQKLMEIICDQKRMEDIMKEMSYDSARTPLGKLTLKQIQEGYIALKKVADILSAGGKGPLLLNACNDFYTKIPHNFGMKVPPILRTQHDIDEKLKMLEALSNITVAMGV
;
A
#
# COMPACT_ATOMS: atom_id res chain seq x y z
N PHE A 1 -14.47 -17.79 -5.53
CA PHE A 1 -13.66 -17.43 -4.35
C PHE A 1 -12.85 -18.61 -3.82
N TYR A 2 -13.50 -19.68 -3.30
CA TYR A 2 -12.82 -20.84 -2.71
C TYR A 2 -11.72 -21.47 -3.58
N ASP A 3 -11.92 -21.61 -4.89
CA ASP A 3 -10.89 -22.17 -5.78
C ASP A 3 -9.56 -21.36 -5.76
N LYS A 4 -9.67 -20.03 -5.65
CA LYS A 4 -8.54 -19.10 -5.68
C LYS A 4 -7.84 -18.97 -4.33
N THR A 5 -8.59 -18.99 -3.22
CA THR A 5 -8.07 -18.70 -1.88
C THR A 5 -8.08 -19.89 -0.93
N ARG A 6 -8.80 -20.97 -1.25
CA ARG A 6 -9.15 -22.09 -0.35
C ARG A 6 -9.91 -21.69 0.92
N ASN A 7 -10.51 -20.49 0.92
CA ASN A 7 -11.35 -19.99 2.00
C ASN A 7 -12.80 -19.88 1.53
N ASN A 8 -13.77 -20.04 2.45
CA ASN A 8 -15.18 -19.85 2.13
C ASN A 8 -15.53 -18.36 2.10
N TRP A 9 -16.34 -17.96 1.12
CA TRP A 9 -16.75 -16.55 1.00
C TRP A 9 -17.61 -16.09 2.19
N SER A 10 -18.38 -16.99 2.79
CA SER A 10 -19.25 -16.66 3.93
C SER A 10 -18.49 -16.39 5.24
N ASP A 11 -17.21 -16.78 5.33
CA ASP A 11 -16.40 -16.65 6.54
C ASP A 11 -15.09 -15.88 6.26
N LEU A 12 -15.23 -14.63 5.82
CA LEU A 12 -14.07 -13.74 5.59
C LEU A 12 -13.40 -13.29 6.89
N LYS A 13 -14.10 -13.36 8.03
CA LYS A 13 -13.55 -12.95 9.34
C LYS A 13 -12.39 -13.85 9.77
N ASN A 14 -12.46 -15.14 9.44
CA ASN A 14 -11.43 -16.13 9.75
C ASN A 14 -10.59 -16.50 8.51
N PHE A 15 -10.36 -15.56 7.60
CA PHE A 15 -9.55 -15.82 6.41
C PHE A 15 -8.12 -16.24 6.79
N VAL A 16 -7.64 -17.34 6.21
CA VAL A 16 -6.27 -17.85 6.39
C VAL A 16 -5.57 -17.93 5.04
N HIS A 17 -4.41 -17.28 4.93
CA HIS A 17 -3.59 -17.38 3.72
C HIS A 17 -3.10 -18.83 3.52
N VAL A 18 -3.27 -19.35 2.30
CA VAL A 18 -2.79 -20.67 1.91
C VAL A 18 -1.66 -20.53 0.89
N LYS A 19 -0.51 -21.17 1.19
CA LYS A 19 0.66 -21.12 0.32
C LYS A 19 0.32 -21.54 -1.12
N GLY A 20 0.73 -20.71 -2.09
CA GLY A 20 0.47 -20.95 -3.51
C GLY A 20 -0.95 -20.60 -3.97
N LYS A 21 -1.76 -20.00 -3.09
CA LYS A 21 -3.10 -19.48 -3.38
C LYS A 21 -3.15 -17.98 -3.15
N TYR A 22 -4.21 -17.34 -3.63
CA TYR A 22 -4.40 -15.90 -3.49
C TYR A 22 -4.63 -15.52 -2.02
N ASP A 23 -4.08 -14.37 -1.61
CA ASP A 23 -4.40 -13.72 -0.34
C ASP A 23 -5.52 -12.68 -0.54
N LEU A 24 -6.12 -12.24 0.56
CA LEU A 24 -7.16 -11.21 0.57
C LEU A 24 -6.56 -9.87 1.03
N LEU A 25 -6.80 -8.82 0.24
CA LEU A 25 -6.49 -7.44 0.61
C LEU A 25 -7.73 -6.73 1.14
N GLN A 26 -7.62 -6.12 2.31
CA GLN A 26 -8.69 -5.33 2.92
C GLN A 26 -8.65 -3.89 2.38
N MET A 27 -9.66 -3.55 1.57
CA MET A 27 -9.78 -2.25 0.91
C MET A 27 -11.18 -1.67 1.08
N ASP A 28 -11.26 -0.35 1.22
CA ASP A 28 -12.51 0.40 1.31
C ASP A 28 -12.92 0.91 -0.07
N LEU A 29 -13.34 -0.01 -0.93
CA LEU A 29 -13.91 0.29 -2.25
C LEU A 29 -15.40 0.64 -2.14
N CYS A 30 -15.73 1.68 -1.36
CA CYS A 30 -17.03 2.29 -1.50
C CYS A 30 -17.08 2.94 -2.91
N PRO A 31 -18.11 2.69 -3.72
CA PRO A 31 -18.31 3.42 -4.95
C PRO A 31 -18.67 4.86 -4.58
N GLU A 32 -17.65 5.68 -4.34
CA GLU A 32 -17.79 7.12 -4.27
C GLU A 32 -18.23 7.58 -5.65
N GLN A 33 -19.50 7.96 -5.76
CA GLN A 33 -19.93 8.86 -6.82
C GLN A 33 -19.21 10.18 -6.57
N VAL A 34 -17.97 10.30 -7.06
CA VAL A 34 -17.28 11.59 -7.14
C VAL A 34 -18.07 12.41 -8.16
N LYS A 35 -19.12 13.07 -7.69
CA LYS A 35 -19.70 14.19 -8.42
C LYS A 35 -18.59 15.24 -8.40
N GLU A 36 -17.89 15.40 -9.52
CA GLU A 36 -17.08 16.59 -9.76
C GLU A 36 -18.02 17.79 -9.64
N VAL A 37 -18.10 18.37 -8.43
CA VAL A 37 -18.81 19.60 -8.20
C VAL A 37 -17.91 20.70 -8.78
N LYS A 38 -18.03 20.93 -10.10
CA LYS A 38 -17.48 22.13 -10.75
C LYS A 38 -18.32 23.32 -10.34
N THR A 39 -18.15 23.75 -9.09
CA THR A 39 -18.65 25.05 -8.65
C THR A 39 -17.63 26.10 -9.04
N ASP A 40 -18.03 27.06 -9.88
CA ASP A 40 -17.26 28.25 -10.24
C ASP A 40 -17.18 29.24 -9.07
N VAL A 41 -16.69 28.75 -7.93
CA VAL A 41 -16.53 29.51 -6.69
C VAL A 41 -15.07 29.92 -6.58
N LYS A 42 -14.83 31.23 -6.71
CA LYS A 42 -13.49 31.79 -6.52
C LYS A 42 -13.10 31.70 -5.04
N SER A 43 -11.94 31.12 -4.77
CA SER A 43 -11.38 31.04 -3.43
C SER A 43 -11.12 32.44 -2.86
N ARG A 44 -11.48 32.65 -1.59
CA ARG A 44 -11.23 33.90 -0.85
C ARG A 44 -9.86 33.91 -0.16
N LEU A 45 -9.09 32.83 -0.28
CA LEU A 45 -7.77 32.74 0.35
C LEU A 45 -6.74 33.62 -0.38
N PRO A 46 -5.72 34.15 0.32
CA PRO A 46 -4.56 34.75 -0.33
C PRO A 46 -3.89 33.81 -1.34
N SER A 47 -3.34 34.38 -2.42
CA SER A 47 -2.77 33.59 -3.53
C SER A 47 -1.60 32.69 -3.11
N ASN A 48 -0.81 33.10 -2.12
CA ASN A 48 0.25 32.29 -1.53
C ASN A 48 -0.30 31.06 -0.79
N ILE A 49 -1.43 31.19 -0.10
CA ILE A 49 -2.07 30.06 0.59
C ILE A 49 -2.71 29.12 -0.43
N GLN A 50 -3.36 29.66 -1.48
CA GLN A 50 -3.90 28.83 -2.56
C GLN A 50 -2.81 27.99 -3.23
N LYS A 51 -1.67 28.60 -3.58
CA LYS A 51 -0.52 27.88 -4.15
C LYS A 51 0.04 26.82 -3.20
N LEU A 52 0.11 27.11 -1.90
CA LEU A 52 0.54 26.14 -0.91
C LEU A 52 -0.41 24.94 -0.88
N MET A 53 -1.72 25.18 -0.83
CA MET A 53 -2.74 24.13 -0.85
C MET A 53 -2.67 23.28 -2.12
N GLU A 54 -2.51 23.92 -3.28
CA GLU A 54 -2.29 23.21 -4.55
C GLU A 54 -1.06 22.31 -4.52
N ILE A 55 0.01 22.72 -3.83
CA ILE A 55 1.24 21.92 -3.74
C ILE A 55 1.07 20.72 -2.81
N ILE A 56 0.54 20.94 -1.60
CA ILE A 56 0.47 19.90 -0.56
C ILE A 56 -0.69 18.91 -0.77
N CYS A 57 -1.74 19.31 -1.49
CA CYS A 57 -2.90 18.47 -1.82
C CYS A 57 -2.87 17.93 -3.26
N ASP A 58 -1.73 17.97 -3.94
CA ASP A 58 -1.59 17.44 -5.30
C ASP A 58 -1.58 15.90 -5.30
N GLN A 59 -2.76 15.31 -5.52
CA GLN A 59 -2.93 13.86 -5.58
C GLN A 59 -2.04 13.21 -6.66
N LYS A 60 -1.85 13.88 -7.80
CA LYS A 60 -1.04 13.33 -8.90
C LYS A 60 0.42 13.22 -8.48
N ARG A 61 0.95 14.24 -7.80
CA ARG A 61 2.30 14.15 -7.21
C ARG A 61 2.42 13.03 -6.19
N MET A 62 1.41 12.84 -5.33
CA MET A 62 1.42 11.73 -4.37
C MET A 62 1.44 10.38 -5.10
N GLU A 63 0.65 10.21 -6.17
CA GLU A 63 0.63 9.00 -6.99
C GLU A 63 1.97 8.73 -7.67
N ASP A 64 2.61 9.76 -8.22
CA ASP A 64 3.90 9.61 -8.91
C ASP A 64 5.01 9.21 -7.93
N ILE A 65 5.05 9.81 -6.73
CA ILE A 65 5.96 9.42 -5.65
C ILE A 65 5.73 7.96 -5.22
N MET A 66 4.48 7.52 -5.10
CA MET A 66 4.17 6.12 -4.77
C MET A 66 4.59 5.14 -5.87
N LYS A 67 4.44 5.51 -7.15
CA LYS A 67 4.90 4.70 -8.27
C LYS A 67 6.43 4.57 -8.29
N GLU A 68 7.16 5.64 -7.95
CA GLU A 68 8.62 5.58 -7.80
C GLU A 68 9.05 4.57 -6.72
N MET A 69 8.30 4.50 -5.62
CA MET A 69 8.48 3.47 -4.58
C MET A 69 7.97 2.07 -4.98
N SER A 70 7.56 1.90 -6.23
CA SER A 70 7.03 0.68 -6.85
C SER A 70 5.67 0.21 -6.32
N TYR A 71 4.87 1.10 -5.72
CA TYR A 71 3.51 0.78 -5.29
C TYR A 71 2.56 0.69 -6.49
N ASP A 72 1.65 -0.29 -6.47
CA ASP A 72 0.66 -0.49 -7.55
C ASP A 72 -0.60 0.35 -7.32
N SER A 73 -0.53 1.65 -7.62
CA SER A 73 -1.67 2.56 -7.52
C SER A 73 -2.77 2.30 -8.54
N ALA A 74 -2.50 1.53 -9.61
CA ALA A 74 -3.50 1.18 -10.61
C ALA A 74 -4.46 0.10 -10.10
N ARG A 75 -3.95 -0.87 -9.32
CA ARG A 75 -4.77 -1.91 -8.70
C ARG A 75 -5.35 -1.48 -7.37
N THR A 76 -4.59 -0.72 -6.59
CA THR A 76 -4.99 -0.24 -5.27
C THR A 76 -4.82 1.28 -5.20
N PRO A 77 -5.86 2.04 -5.60
CA PRO A 77 -5.81 3.49 -5.57
C PRO A 77 -5.44 4.02 -4.17
N LEU A 78 -4.78 5.17 -4.15
CA LEU A 78 -4.41 5.82 -2.90
C LEU A 78 -5.63 6.11 -2.04
N GLY A 79 -5.47 5.94 -0.72
CA GLY A 79 -6.53 6.12 0.26
C GLY A 79 -7.58 4.99 0.33
N LYS A 80 -7.49 3.96 -0.53
CA LYS A 80 -8.43 2.82 -0.51
C LYS A 80 -7.91 1.60 0.25
N LEU A 81 -6.61 1.54 0.53
CA LEU A 81 -6.04 0.49 1.36
C LEU A 81 -6.37 0.80 2.82
N THR A 82 -6.98 -0.16 3.53
CA THR A 82 -7.35 0.08 4.93
C THR A 82 -6.11 0.26 5.82
N LEU A 83 -6.21 1.05 6.89
CA LEU A 83 -5.13 1.17 7.88
C LEU A 83 -4.73 -0.19 8.48
N LYS A 84 -5.70 -1.09 8.64
CA LYS A 84 -5.45 -2.46 9.09
C LYS A 84 -4.59 -3.24 8.08
N GLN A 85 -4.84 -3.11 6.78
CA GLN A 85 -4.00 -3.74 5.76
C GLN A 85 -2.58 -3.16 5.73
N ILE A 86 -2.44 -1.85 5.91
CA ILE A 86 -1.13 -1.20 6.03
C ILE A 86 -0.38 -1.73 7.26
N GLN A 87 -1.08 -1.91 8.39
CA GLN A 87 -0.53 -2.53 9.60
C GLN A 87 -0.06 -3.98 9.35
N GLU A 88 -0.81 -4.78 8.60
CA GLU A 88 -0.35 -6.11 8.17
C GLU A 88 0.94 -6.03 7.33
N GLY A 89 1.08 -4.99 6.50
CA GLY A 89 2.31 -4.67 5.79
C GLY A 89 3.50 -4.38 6.68
N TYR A 90 3.32 -3.56 7.72
CA TYR A 90 4.36 -3.29 8.73
C TYR A 90 4.80 -4.57 9.44
N ILE A 91 3.85 -5.43 9.83
CA ILE A 91 4.15 -6.71 10.47
C ILE A 91 4.97 -7.60 9.52
N ALA A 92 4.60 -7.67 8.25
CA ALA A 92 5.33 -8.44 7.25
C ALA A 92 6.74 -7.88 7.02
N LEU A 93 6.91 -6.56 6.89
CA LEU A 93 8.21 -5.92 6.72
C LEU A 93 9.11 -6.11 7.96
N LYS A 94 8.54 -6.01 9.17
CA LYS A 94 9.26 -6.28 10.40
C LYS A 94 9.83 -7.70 10.43
N LYS A 95 9.07 -8.71 10.00
CA LYS A 95 9.58 -10.09 9.90
C LYS A 95 10.81 -10.18 8.98
N VAL A 96 10.82 -9.44 7.87
CA VAL A 96 11.98 -9.38 6.98
C VAL A 96 13.18 -8.77 7.72
N ALA A 97 12.99 -7.64 8.39
CA ALA A 97 14.04 -6.98 9.16
C ALA A 97 14.61 -7.87 10.28
N ASP A 98 13.74 -8.55 11.04
CA ASP A 98 14.12 -9.48 12.10
C ASP A 98 14.99 -10.62 11.54
N ILE A 99 14.60 -11.21 10.41
CA ILE A 99 15.39 -12.27 9.74
C ILE A 99 16.75 -11.73 9.30
N LEU A 100 16.82 -10.53 8.72
CA LEU A 100 18.08 -9.92 8.28
C LEU A 100 19.02 -9.65 9.46
N SER A 101 18.50 -9.11 10.57
CA SER A 101 19.29 -8.85 11.79
C SER A 101 19.85 -10.13 12.42
N ALA A 102 19.12 -11.23 12.32
CA ALA A 102 19.58 -12.56 12.74
C ALA A 102 20.56 -13.21 11.74
N GLY A 103 20.90 -12.54 10.64
CA GLY A 103 21.77 -13.07 9.59
C GLY A 103 21.11 -14.14 8.71
N GLY A 104 19.79 -14.27 8.76
CA GLY A 104 19.01 -15.24 7.99
C GLY A 104 19.03 -14.95 6.48
N LYS A 105 19.16 -16.01 5.68
CA LYS A 105 19.31 -15.93 4.21
C LYS A 105 18.50 -17.02 3.51
N GLY A 106 18.47 -16.94 2.18
CA GLY A 106 17.93 -18.00 1.34
C GLY A 106 16.40 -18.11 1.43
N PRO A 107 15.82 -19.33 1.52
CA PRO A 107 14.38 -19.55 1.44
C PRO A 107 13.57 -18.83 2.53
N LEU A 108 14.13 -18.69 3.73
CA LEU A 108 13.44 -18.03 4.85
C LEU A 108 13.19 -16.54 4.55
N LEU A 109 14.25 -15.83 4.13
CA LEU A 109 14.17 -14.42 3.75
C LEU A 109 13.28 -14.21 2.52
N LEU A 110 13.39 -15.11 1.53
CA LEU A 110 12.56 -15.06 0.33
C LEU A 110 11.07 -15.17 0.67
N ASN A 111 10.69 -16.12 1.53
CA ASN A 111 9.29 -16.29 1.93
C ASN A 111 8.78 -15.04 2.68
N ALA A 112 9.59 -14.45 3.57
CA ALA A 112 9.20 -13.21 4.24
C ALA A 112 9.02 -12.02 3.28
N CYS A 113 9.88 -11.91 2.25
CA CYS A 113 9.70 -10.90 1.20
C CYS A 113 8.43 -11.15 0.37
N ASN A 114 8.15 -12.42 0.03
CA ASN A 114 6.93 -12.79 -0.69
C ASN A 114 5.68 -12.45 0.13
N ASP A 115 5.70 -12.71 1.44
CA ASP A 115 4.60 -12.34 2.34
C ASP A 115 4.38 -10.82 2.33
N PHE A 116 5.46 -10.02 2.41
CA PHE A 116 5.38 -8.56 2.33
C PHE A 116 4.76 -8.08 1.00
N TYR A 117 5.24 -8.57 -0.14
CA TYR A 117 4.70 -8.19 -1.46
C TYR A 117 3.28 -8.71 -1.71
N THR A 118 2.86 -9.75 -0.97
CA THR A 118 1.48 -10.23 -1.00
C THR A 118 0.55 -9.31 -0.19
N LYS A 119 1.04 -8.76 0.93
CA LYS A 119 0.28 -7.85 1.79
C LYS A 119 0.21 -6.41 1.27
N ILE A 120 1.23 -5.98 0.53
CA ILE A 120 1.35 -4.62 0.02
C ILE A 120 1.56 -4.67 -1.50
N PRO A 121 0.60 -4.19 -2.31
CA PRO A 121 0.66 -4.25 -3.76
C PRO A 121 1.84 -3.47 -4.33
N HIS A 122 2.65 -4.15 -5.13
CA HIS A 122 3.76 -3.56 -5.86
C HIS A 122 3.66 -3.84 -7.35
N ASN A 123 4.14 -2.90 -8.16
CA ASN A 123 4.26 -3.05 -9.60
C ASN A 123 5.73 -3.04 -10.02
N PHE A 124 6.28 -4.23 -10.31
CA PHE A 124 7.63 -4.42 -10.83
C PHE A 124 7.65 -4.66 -12.35
N GLY A 125 6.50 -4.53 -13.03
CA GLY A 125 6.34 -4.90 -14.44
C GLY A 125 6.59 -6.39 -14.67
N MET A 126 7.43 -6.70 -15.65
CA MET A 126 7.82 -8.08 -16.00
C MET A 126 9.05 -8.58 -15.23
N LYS A 127 9.56 -7.80 -14.27
CA LYS A 127 10.70 -8.18 -13.44
C LYS A 127 10.24 -8.99 -12.24
N VAL A 128 11.09 -9.91 -11.81
CA VAL A 128 10.90 -10.63 -10.55
C VAL A 128 10.99 -9.62 -9.39
N PRO A 129 10.05 -9.65 -8.42
CA PRO A 129 10.14 -8.83 -7.22
C PRO A 129 11.53 -8.97 -6.56
N PRO A 130 12.22 -7.87 -6.24
CA PRO A 130 13.54 -7.91 -5.63
C PRO A 130 13.47 -8.49 -4.22
N ILE A 131 14.55 -9.11 -3.76
CA ILE A 131 14.64 -9.56 -2.35
C ILE A 131 15.22 -8.39 -1.54
N LEU A 132 14.56 -8.05 -0.43
CA LEU A 132 15.05 -7.06 0.53
C LEU A 132 16.22 -7.67 1.32
N ARG A 133 17.43 -7.14 1.13
CA ARG A 133 18.68 -7.71 1.66
C ARG A 133 19.45 -6.76 2.57
N THR A 134 19.17 -5.46 2.49
CA THR A 134 19.90 -4.43 3.19
C THR A 134 18.96 -3.63 4.10
N GLN A 135 19.53 -2.96 5.11
CA GLN A 135 18.77 -2.03 5.95
C GLN A 135 18.16 -0.90 5.11
N HIS A 136 18.87 -0.46 4.07
CA HIS A 136 18.37 0.55 3.15
C HIS A 136 17.07 0.13 2.46
N ASP A 137 16.99 -1.12 1.99
CA ASP A 137 15.77 -1.65 1.35
C ASP A 137 14.58 -1.63 2.33
N ILE A 138 14.84 -1.94 3.61
CA ILE A 138 13.83 -1.91 4.68
C ILE A 138 13.37 -0.47 4.93
N ASP A 139 14.31 0.48 5.04
CA ASP A 139 14.01 1.88 5.29
C ASP A 139 13.19 2.51 4.16
N GLU A 140 13.47 2.14 2.90
CA GLU A 140 12.67 2.57 1.75
C GLU A 140 11.23 2.04 1.81
N LYS A 141 11.06 0.75 2.15
CA LYS A 141 9.71 0.17 2.30
C LYS A 141 8.99 0.68 3.52
N LEU A 142 9.70 1.03 4.59
CA LEU A 142 9.12 1.66 5.76
C LEU A 142 8.56 3.06 5.42
N LYS A 143 9.37 3.90 4.74
CA LYS A 143 8.92 5.22 4.26
C LYS A 143 7.69 5.12 3.35
N MET A 144 7.65 4.11 2.49
CA MET A 144 6.49 3.85 1.64
C MET A 144 5.23 3.55 2.48
N LEU A 145 5.32 2.69 3.50
CA LEU A 145 4.19 2.40 4.38
C LEU A 145 3.74 3.60 5.20
N GLU A 146 4.68 4.43 5.67
CA GLU A 146 4.38 5.67 6.41
C GLU A 146 3.61 6.64 5.53
N ALA A 147 4.06 6.82 4.30
CA ALA A 147 3.40 7.68 3.34
C ALA A 147 2.00 7.15 2.96
N LEU A 148 1.83 5.84 2.74
CA LEU A 148 0.52 5.23 2.52
C LEU A 148 -0.43 5.48 3.70
N SER A 149 0.07 5.37 4.94
CA SER A 149 -0.72 5.66 6.14
C SER A 149 -1.16 7.11 6.18
N ASN A 150 -0.23 8.05 5.95
CA ASN A 150 -0.52 9.49 5.95
C ASN A 150 -1.54 9.87 4.88
N ILE A 151 -1.40 9.32 3.66
CA ILE A 151 -2.34 9.55 2.57
C ILE A 151 -3.73 8.99 2.90
N THR A 152 -3.79 7.78 3.47
CA THR A 152 -5.06 7.15 3.87
C THR A 152 -5.79 7.98 4.93
N VAL A 153 -5.06 8.51 5.90
CA VAL A 153 -5.65 9.45 6.88
C VAL A 153 -6.09 10.74 6.20
N ALA A 154 -5.26 11.35 5.34
CA ALA A 154 -5.57 12.61 4.69
C ALA A 154 -6.79 12.54 3.75
N MET A 155 -6.99 11.40 3.08
CA MET A 155 -8.11 11.19 2.16
C MET A 155 -9.36 10.60 2.83
N GLY A 156 -9.22 10.06 4.05
CA GLY A 156 -10.32 9.47 4.82
C GLY A 156 -11.11 10.47 5.68
N VAL A 157 -10.69 11.75 5.72
CA VAL A 157 -11.40 12.88 6.35
C VAL A 157 -12.22 13.61 5.29
#